data_AF-A0AB74HNA4-F1
#
_entry.id   AF-A0AB74HNA4-F1
#
_cell.length_a   1.000
_cell.length_b   1.000
_cell.length_c   1.000
_cell.angle_alpha   90.00
_cell.angle_beta   90.00
_cell.angle_gamma   90.00
#
_symmetry.space_group_name_H-M   'P 1'
#
loop_
_entity.id
_entity.type
_entity.pdbx_description
1 polymer ?
#
loop_
_entity_poly.entity_id
_entity_poly.type
_entity_poly.pdbx_seq_one_letter_code
_entity_poly.pdbx_strand_id
1 'polypeptide(L)'
;MVAKYEQLQTQVFELQAEVEMLQALLLKVINQDAALHHNIESELEYIFLTQELPIEKRFDVSFYLTRLQKEYQFEKIVPDFVSFHEGLKEVLGVNELSMSVSKRLIQEHIDRGIFAVGKEILTTMK
;
A
#
# COMPACT_ATOMS: atom_id res chain seq x y z
N MET A 1 8.84 -12.51 37.27
CA MET A 1 8.20 -12.43 35.94
C MET A 1 7.66 -11.03 35.65
N VAL A 2 7.00 -10.36 36.61
CA VAL A 2 6.43 -9.00 36.44
C VAL A 2 7.47 -7.95 36.01
N ALA A 3 8.62 -7.84 36.68
CA ALA A 3 9.64 -6.83 36.34
C ALA A 3 10.24 -6.97 34.92
N LYS A 4 10.33 -8.20 34.37
CA LYS A 4 10.79 -8.41 32.99
C LYS A 4 9.72 -7.99 31.97
N TYR A 5 8.45 -8.22 32.30
CA TYR A 5 7.33 -7.81 31.47
C TYR A 5 7.24 -6.27 31.40
N GLU A 6 7.37 -5.60 32.55
CA GLU A 6 7.39 -4.13 32.62
C GLU A 6 8.57 -3.53 31.84
N GLN A 7 9.78 -4.12 31.94
CA GLN A 7 10.92 -3.70 31.12
C GLN A 7 10.66 -3.85 29.62
N LEU A 8 10.09 -4.98 29.19
CA LEU A 8 9.72 -5.21 27.80
C LEU A 8 8.68 -4.21 27.32
N GLN A 9 7.69 -3.89 28.16
CA GLN A 9 6.66 -2.91 27.84
C GLN A 9 7.25 -1.50 27.65
N THR A 10 8.17 -1.08 28.52
CA THR A 10 8.89 0.20 28.37
C THR A 10 9.71 0.22 27.08
N GLN A 11 10.44 -0.86 26.78
CA GLN A 11 11.22 -0.94 25.54
C GLN A 11 10.35 -0.87 24.29
N VAL A 12 9.19 -1.52 24.29
CA VAL A 12 8.24 -1.44 23.18
C VAL A 12 7.73 -0.01 23.00
N PHE A 13 7.42 0.69 24.10
CA PHE A 13 6.99 2.08 24.05
C PHE A 13 8.08 3.02 23.51
N GLU A 14 9.32 2.87 23.98
CA GLU A 14 10.47 3.64 23.49
C GLU A 14 10.69 3.42 21.98
N LEU A 15 10.65 2.16 21.53
CA LEU A 15 10.78 1.83 20.11
C LEU A 15 9.63 2.40 19.27
N GLN A 16 8.40 2.39 19.78
CA GLN A 16 7.26 3.01 19.09
C GLN A 16 7.47 4.51 18.91
N ALA A 17 7.93 5.22 19.95
CA ALA A 17 8.23 6.64 19.88
C ALA A 17 9.37 6.96 18.90
N GLU A 18 10.42 6.13 18.85
CA GLU A 18 11.51 6.28 17.88
C GLU A 18 11.02 6.09 16.43
N VAL A 19 10.14 5.11 16.19
CA VAL A 19 9.55 4.88 14.87
C VAL A 19 8.69 6.06 14.43
N GLU A 20 7.84 6.60 15.30
CA GLU A 20 7.02 7.78 15.03
C GLU A 20 7.89 9.00 14.67
N MET A 21 8.98 9.22 15.42
CA MET A 21 9.92 10.30 15.13
C MET A 21 10.58 10.13 13.75
N LEU A 22 11.00 8.91 13.39
CA LEU A 22 11.60 8.62 12.10
C LEU A 22 10.61 8.83 10.95
N GLN A 23 9.35 8.42 11.12
CA GLN A 23 8.29 8.66 10.14
C GLN A 23 8.04 10.15 9.92
N ALA A 24 7.99 10.94 11.01
CA ALA A 24 7.84 12.39 10.93
C ALA A 24 9.02 13.07 10.22
N LEU A 25 10.26 12.64 10.50
CA LEU A 25 11.45 13.15 9.82
C LEU A 25 11.45 12.80 8.33
N LEU A 26 11.07 11.57 7.97
CA LEU A 26 10.96 11.14 6.58
C LEU A 26 9.94 11.98 5.81
N LEU A 27 8.75 12.19 6.38
CA LEU A 27 7.74 13.07 5.79
C LEU A 27 8.26 14.49 5.59
N LYS A 28 9.02 15.02 6.56
CA LYS A 28 9.61 16.35 6.44
C LYS A 28 10.61 16.43 5.29
N VAL A 29 11.47 15.42 5.11
CA VAL A 29 12.43 15.35 4.00
C VAL A 29 11.69 15.29 2.66
N ILE A 30 10.68 14.43 2.55
CA ILE A 30 9.86 14.29 1.34
C ILE A 30 9.21 15.64 0.99
N ASN A 31 8.56 16.29 1.95
CA ASN A 31 7.82 17.52 1.70
C ASN A 31 8.73 18.73 1.42
N GLN A 32 10.01 18.67 1.81
CA GLN A 32 10.99 19.72 1.52
C GLN A 32 11.58 19.60 0.11
N ASP A 33 11.57 18.41 -0.48
CA ASP A 33 12.06 18.16 -1.84
C ASP A 33 10.87 17.86 -2.76
N ALA A 34 10.45 18.88 -3.52
CA ALA A 34 9.32 18.76 -4.44
C ALA A 34 9.53 17.69 -5.53
N ALA A 35 10.77 17.45 -5.96
CA ALA A 35 11.06 16.42 -6.95
C ALA A 35 10.92 15.02 -6.33
N LEU A 36 11.44 14.84 -5.11
CA LEU A 36 11.25 13.61 -4.35
C LEU A 36 9.76 13.33 -4.08
N HIS A 37 9.02 14.33 -3.61
CA HIS A 37 7.58 14.23 -3.36
C HIS A 37 6.82 13.74 -4.60
N HIS A 38 7.03 14.39 -5.74
CA HIS A 38 6.36 14.01 -6.99
C HIS A 38 6.72 12.58 -7.44
N ASN A 39 7.96 12.13 -7.19
CA ASN A 39 8.38 10.79 -7.56
C ASN A 39 7.72 9.68 -6.73
N ILE A 40 7.36 9.96 -5.48
CA ILE A 40 6.86 8.95 -4.54
C ILE A 40 5.38 9.09 -4.20
N GLU A 41 4.70 10.19 -4.56
CA GLU A 41 3.27 10.38 -4.26
C GLU A 41 2.35 9.31 -4.87
N SER A 42 2.85 8.63 -5.90
CA SER A 42 2.19 7.49 -6.56
C SER A 42 2.58 6.13 -5.99
N GLU A 43 3.44 6.08 -4.97
CA GLU A 43 3.84 4.84 -4.30
C GLU A 43 2.88 4.49 -3.17
N LEU A 44 2.56 3.21 -3.04
CA LEU A 44 1.65 2.74 -2.01
C LEU A 44 2.25 2.95 -0.61
N GLU A 45 3.57 2.80 -0.47
CA GLU A 45 4.35 3.08 0.74
C GLU A 45 4.17 4.53 1.23
N TYR A 46 4.08 5.48 0.30
CA TYR A 46 3.82 6.87 0.63
C TYR A 46 2.40 7.07 1.18
N ILE A 47 1.41 6.37 0.61
CA ILE A 47 0.04 6.37 1.14
C ILE A 47 -0.02 5.74 2.54
N PHE A 48 0.66 4.61 2.77
CA PHE A 48 0.77 4.01 4.09
C PHE A 48 1.34 4.99 5.13
N LEU A 49 2.37 5.74 4.74
CA LEU A 49 3.03 6.71 5.62
C LEU A 49 2.17 7.94 5.91
N THR A 50 1.51 8.49 4.88
CA THR A 50 0.76 9.75 4.99
C THR A 50 -0.63 9.60 5.60
N GLN A 51 -1.26 8.45 5.42
CA GLN A 51 -2.59 8.17 5.98
C GLN A 51 -2.52 7.33 7.27
N GLU A 52 -1.31 7.17 7.85
CA GLU A 52 -1.08 6.43 9.09
C GLU A 52 -1.72 5.04 9.09
N LEU A 53 -1.71 4.37 7.92
CA LEU A 53 -2.40 3.11 7.74
C LEU A 53 -1.68 2.00 8.51
N PRO A 54 -2.42 1.13 9.20
CA PRO A 54 -1.83 0.05 9.99
C PRO A 54 -1.14 -0.96 9.07
N ILE A 55 -0.07 -1.59 9.56
CA ILE A 55 0.80 -2.45 8.73
C ILE A 55 0.04 -3.64 8.14
N GLU A 56 -1.01 -4.06 8.82
CA GLU A 56 -1.90 -5.16 8.46
C GLU A 56 -2.54 -4.93 7.08
N LYS A 57 -2.77 -3.67 6.71
CA LYS A 57 -3.32 -3.29 5.40
C LYS A 57 -2.44 -3.69 4.23
N ARG A 58 -1.13 -3.87 4.45
CA ARG A 58 -0.21 -4.43 3.43
C ARG A 58 -0.57 -5.87 3.08
N PHE A 59 -0.99 -6.65 4.07
CA PHE A 59 -1.46 -8.01 3.84
C PHE A 59 -2.81 -8.00 3.11
N ASP A 60 -3.72 -7.09 3.48
CA ASP A 60 -5.02 -6.95 2.80
C ASP A 60 -4.86 -6.65 1.31
N VAL A 61 -3.95 -5.75 0.93
CA VAL A 61 -3.62 -5.48 -0.47
C VAL A 61 -3.07 -6.72 -1.17
N SER A 62 -2.16 -7.44 -0.51
CA SER A 62 -1.59 -8.68 -1.06
C SER A 62 -2.67 -9.75 -1.29
N PHE A 63 -3.61 -9.90 -0.35
CA PHE A 63 -4.75 -10.80 -0.47
C PHE A 63 -5.69 -10.39 -1.58
N TYR A 64 -5.97 -9.09 -1.72
CA TYR A 64 -6.79 -8.54 -2.79
C TYR A 64 -6.23 -8.87 -4.17
N LEU A 65 -4.94 -8.62 -4.40
CA LEU A 65 -4.27 -8.96 -5.67
C LEU A 65 -4.29 -10.48 -5.93
N THR A 66 -4.02 -11.28 -4.89
CA THR A 66 -4.08 -12.74 -4.99
C THR A 66 -5.48 -13.24 -5.36
N ARG A 67 -6.52 -12.65 -4.77
CA ARG A 67 -7.91 -12.98 -5.06
C ARG A 67 -8.23 -12.71 -6.53
N LEU A 68 -7.92 -11.51 -7.03
CA LEU A 68 -8.14 -11.17 -8.44
C LEU A 68 -7.40 -12.10 -9.40
N GLN A 69 -6.15 -12.45 -9.07
CA GLN A 69 -5.36 -13.39 -9.86
C GLN A 69 -6.01 -14.79 -9.92
N LYS A 70 -6.64 -15.24 -8.83
CA LYS A 70 -7.37 -16.52 -8.77
C LYS A 70 -8.70 -16.45 -9.51
N GLU A 71 -9.50 -15.41 -9.30
CA GLU A 71 -10.76 -15.18 -10.03
C GLU A 71 -10.52 -15.22 -11.55
N TYR A 72 -9.45 -14.57 -12.02
CA TYR A 72 -9.07 -14.65 -13.43
C TYR A 72 -8.63 -16.06 -13.86
N GLN A 73 -7.86 -16.78 -13.04
CA GLN A 73 -7.40 -18.13 -13.37
C GLN A 73 -8.55 -19.12 -13.51
N PHE A 74 -9.49 -19.11 -12.56
CA PHE A 74 -10.57 -20.09 -12.45
C PHE A 74 -11.86 -19.67 -13.17
N GLU A 75 -12.20 -18.39 -13.12
CA GLU A 75 -13.51 -17.88 -13.57
C GLU A 75 -13.39 -16.98 -14.81
N LYS A 76 -12.17 -16.63 -15.23
CA LYS A 76 -11.88 -15.71 -16.35
C LYS A 76 -12.50 -14.31 -16.18
N ILE A 77 -12.78 -13.94 -14.95
CA ILE A 77 -13.27 -12.61 -14.59
C ILE A 77 -12.08 -11.65 -14.52
N VAL A 78 -12.21 -10.50 -15.17
CA VAL A 78 -11.23 -9.39 -15.12
C VAL A 78 -12.00 -8.14 -14.74
N PRO A 79 -11.69 -7.48 -13.61
CA PRO A 79 -12.28 -6.18 -13.30
C PRO A 79 -11.73 -5.12 -14.27
N ASP A 80 -12.55 -4.12 -14.61
CA ASP A 80 -12.01 -2.93 -15.24
C ASP A 80 -11.14 -2.11 -14.25
N PHE A 81 -10.37 -1.16 -14.78
CA PHE A 81 -9.43 -0.38 -14.00
C PHE A 81 -10.11 0.45 -12.90
N VAL A 82 -11.31 0.97 -13.17
CA VAL A 82 -12.08 1.75 -12.18
C VAL A 82 -12.53 0.85 -11.03
N SER A 83 -13.05 -0.33 -11.33
CA SER A 83 -13.45 -1.34 -10.35
C SER A 83 -12.25 -1.83 -9.53
N PHE A 84 -11.10 -2.01 -10.17
CA PHE A 84 -9.85 -2.32 -9.47
C PHE A 84 -9.47 -1.20 -8.49
N HIS A 85 -9.54 0.06 -8.94
CA HIS A 85 -9.19 1.24 -8.16
C HIS A 85 -10.10 1.41 -6.94
N GLU A 86 -11.42 1.29 -7.12
CA GLU A 86 -12.38 1.37 -6.02
C GLU A 86 -12.21 0.21 -5.04
N GLY A 87 -11.99 -1.02 -5.55
CA GLY A 87 -11.68 -2.16 -4.68
C GLY A 87 -10.39 -1.95 -3.86
N LEU A 88 -9.37 -1.31 -4.44
CA LEU A 88 -8.15 -0.96 -3.71
C LEU A 88 -8.41 0.08 -2.62
N LYS A 89 -9.25 1.10 -2.89
CA LYS A 89 -9.67 2.09 -1.89
C LYS A 89 -10.39 1.45 -0.71
N GLU A 90 -11.33 0.54 -1.00
CA GLU A 90 -12.05 -0.22 0.02
C GLU A 90 -11.10 -1.06 0.89
N VAL A 91 -10.16 -1.76 0.24
CA VAL A 91 -9.13 -2.56 0.93
C VAL A 91 -8.29 -1.70 1.86
N LEU A 92 -7.84 -0.54 1.39
CA LEU A 92 -7.04 0.40 2.18
C LEU A 92 -7.87 1.12 3.25
N GLY A 93 -9.19 1.24 3.07
CA GLY A 93 -10.08 2.00 3.94
C GLY A 93 -9.92 3.51 3.78
N VAL A 94 -9.59 3.98 2.56
CA VAL A 94 -9.29 5.39 2.28
C VAL A 94 -10.36 6.01 1.39
N ASN A 95 -10.72 7.27 1.67
CA ASN A 95 -11.74 7.99 0.90
C ASN A 95 -11.21 8.44 -0.47
N GLU A 96 -9.94 8.85 -0.50
CA GLU A 96 -9.27 9.37 -1.69
C GLU A 96 -7.98 8.58 -1.93
N LEU A 97 -7.84 8.11 -3.16
CA LEU A 97 -6.64 7.47 -3.67
C LEU A 97 -6.46 7.95 -5.10
N SER A 98 -5.23 8.32 -5.48
CA SER A 98 -4.96 8.67 -6.86
C SER A 98 -4.97 7.42 -7.74
N MET A 99 -5.54 7.52 -8.95
CA MET A 99 -5.45 6.46 -9.96
C MET A 99 -4.00 6.13 -10.33
N SER A 100 -3.07 7.09 -10.21
CA SER A 100 -1.64 6.83 -10.43
C SER A 100 -1.07 5.77 -9.49
N VAL A 101 -1.55 5.72 -8.24
CA VAL A 101 -1.16 4.69 -7.26
C VAL A 101 -1.62 3.31 -7.72
N SER A 102 -2.89 3.18 -8.12
CA SER A 102 -3.41 1.91 -8.62
C SER A 102 -2.66 1.42 -9.85
N LYS A 103 -2.38 2.31 -10.80
CA LYS A 103 -1.62 1.99 -12.01
C LYS A 103 -0.20 1.51 -11.68
N ARG A 104 0.49 2.24 -10.80
CA ARG A 104 1.87 1.91 -10.40
C ARG A 104 1.94 0.59 -9.64
N LEU A 105 1.01 0.36 -8.72
CA LEU A 105 0.87 -0.91 -8.01
C LEU A 105 0.73 -2.09 -8.98
N ILE A 106 -0.16 -1.97 -9.97
CA ILE A 106 -0.35 -3.01 -11.00
C ILE A 106 0.96 -3.23 -11.76
N GLN A 107 1.60 -2.17 -12.23
CA GLN A 107 2.82 -2.25 -13.03
C GLN A 107 3.96 -2.95 -12.26
N GLU A 108 4.19 -2.56 -11.00
CA GLU A 108 5.23 -3.17 -10.17
C GLU A 108 5.01 -4.69 -9.97
N HIS A 109 3.75 -5.11 -9.79
CA HIS A 109 3.44 -6.53 -9.61
C HIS A 109 3.46 -7.33 -10.93
N ILE A 110 3.21 -6.66 -12.07
CA ILE A 110 3.45 -7.24 -13.40
C ILE A 110 4.95 -7.45 -13.61
N ASP A 111 5.77 -6.44 -13.31
CA ASP A 111 7.22 -6.46 -13.54
C ASP A 111 7.91 -7.53 -12.67
N ARG A 112 7.36 -7.80 -11.47
CA ARG A 112 7.76 -8.90 -10.58
C ARG A 112 7.26 -10.27 -11.05
N GLY A 113 6.40 -10.34 -12.06
CA GLY A 113 5.84 -11.59 -12.61
C GLY A 113 4.78 -12.27 -11.76
N ILE A 114 4.18 -11.56 -10.78
CA ILE A 114 3.26 -12.13 -9.79
C ILE A 114 1.79 -11.74 -10.00
N PHE A 115 1.49 -10.82 -10.92
CA PHE A 115 0.14 -10.33 -11.16
C PHE A 115 -0.17 -10.17 -12.66
N ALA A 116 -0.27 -11.31 -13.35
CA ALA A 116 -0.45 -11.35 -14.80
C ALA A 116 -1.78 -10.72 -15.25
N VAL A 117 -2.85 -10.88 -14.47
CA VAL A 117 -4.17 -10.26 -14.74
C VAL A 117 -4.08 -8.73 -14.79
N GLY A 118 -3.07 -8.13 -14.16
CA GLY A 118 -2.84 -6.70 -14.20
C GLY A 118 -2.72 -6.14 -15.62
N LYS A 119 -2.19 -6.91 -16.58
CA LYS A 119 -2.09 -6.48 -17.97
C LYS A 119 -3.47 -6.25 -18.58
N GLU A 120 -4.38 -7.18 -18.35
CA GLU A 120 -5.77 -7.11 -18.83
C GLU A 120 -6.50 -5.93 -18.19
N ILE A 121 -6.35 -5.75 -16.87
CA ILE A 121 -6.92 -4.60 -16.14
C ILE A 121 -6.43 -3.28 -16.76
N LEU A 122 -5.14 -3.12 -17.03
CA LEU A 122 -4.59 -1.90 -17.63
C LEU A 122 -5.10 -1.62 -19.04
N THR A 123 -5.46 -2.65 -19.83
CA THR A 123 -6.04 -2.44 -21.16
C THR A 123 -7.42 -1.77 -21.12
N THR A 124 -8.12 -1.87 -19.99
CA THR A 124 -9.44 -1.26 -19.81
C THR A 124 -9.37 0.23 -19.46
N MET A 125 -8.17 0.76 -19.18
CA MET A 125 -7.91 2.17 -18.92
C MET A 125 -7.98 2.96 -20.24
N LYS A 126 -9.21 3.31 -20.66
CA LYS A 126 -9.46 4.15 -21.84
C LYS A 126 -9.28 5.64 -21.54
#